data_AF-A0A6C0ELS5-F1
#
_entry.id   AF-A0A6C0ELS5-F1
#
_cell.length_a   1.000
_cell.length_b   1.000
_cell.length_c   1.000
_cell.angle_alpha   90.00
_cell.angle_beta   90.00
_cell.angle_gamma   90.00
#
_symmetry.space_group_name_H-M   'P 1'
#
loop_
_entity.id
_entity.type
_entity.pdbx_description
1 polymer ?
#
loop_
_entity_poly.entity_id
_entity_poly.type
_entity_poly.pdbx_seq_one_letter_code
_entity_poly.pdbx_strand_id
1 'polypeptide(L)'
;MTFGYIYKIPFTSGKVYIGLTTTTLKKRRREHLFCAKNKNNQKYLYNALRKYDKVDTFELVEIDTADTLEELREKEIAYILMFNSHYIDGYGYNMTYGGEGFNGYKLTEEDKIKMSEARKKYFRETPGAREKNSERMKQIHIDNPELRNIQAAIRKKNYQENPEVRQNISDGQKKRMENPEAREDLAEQARKFWNGNDEAKERMSKLKKEQCNDLEWKKKQSEILLNMNKNNPELGKQHGEKMKQMHIDNPELGKQHSERMKQIHIDNPELAKQCGEKLSQTYIDNPELRVKLGESQKKRFGRQSERDNLSKIHKKRLENPEARKQISERGKKYYKEHPEALEQMSKISKELWKTPEHRIKLLNSRGKNKPFDMFKKDGTFVKTFTYQFEAIAYLQEEYNITTSIAICEVLKGNRKSSAGFVFKYK
;
A
#
# COMPACT_ATOMS: atom_id res chain seq x y z
N MET A 1 59.86 -5.89 -16.49
CA MET A 1 60.42 -7.12 -15.88
C MET A 1 59.85 -7.18 -14.50
N THR A 2 59.12 -8.25 -14.16
CA THR A 2 58.46 -8.36 -12.86
C THR A 2 59.49 -8.28 -11.73
N PHE A 3 59.35 -7.26 -10.88
CA PHE A 3 60.21 -7.01 -9.72
C PHE A 3 59.80 -7.87 -8.52
N GLY A 4 58.51 -8.13 -8.35
CA GLY A 4 58.01 -8.96 -7.26
C GLY A 4 56.55 -9.40 -7.42
N TYR A 5 56.13 -10.26 -6.49
CA TYR A 5 54.83 -10.90 -6.46
C TYR A 5 54.10 -10.54 -5.17
N ILE A 6 52.79 -10.32 -5.26
CA ILE A 6 51.86 -10.33 -4.13
C ILE A 6 51.14 -11.67 -4.13
N TYR A 7 51.05 -12.30 -2.97
CA TYR A 7 50.36 -13.57 -2.80
C TYR A 7 49.42 -13.54 -1.59
N LYS A 8 48.49 -14.50 -1.59
CA LYS A 8 47.64 -14.82 -0.44
C LYS A 8 47.81 -16.26 0.00
N ILE A 9 47.62 -16.49 1.30
CA ILE A 9 47.45 -17.81 1.90
C ILE A 9 46.03 -17.90 2.46
N PRO A 10 45.13 -18.67 1.81
CA PRO A 10 43.77 -18.86 2.31
C PRO A 10 43.70 -19.92 3.40
N PHE A 11 42.82 -19.72 4.38
CA PHE A 11 42.52 -20.70 5.43
C PHE A 11 41.07 -21.16 5.33
N THR A 12 40.78 -22.38 5.81
CA THR A 12 39.42 -22.97 5.81
C THR A 12 38.43 -22.18 6.66
N SER A 13 38.92 -21.35 7.59
CA SER A 13 38.12 -20.42 8.38
C SER A 13 37.64 -19.19 7.60
N GLY A 14 38.03 -19.03 6.32
CA GLY A 14 37.76 -17.83 5.53
C GLY A 14 38.73 -16.67 5.82
N LYS A 15 39.61 -16.82 6.84
CA LYS A 15 40.70 -15.87 7.10
C LYS A 15 41.80 -16.00 6.05
N VAL A 16 42.49 -14.89 5.77
CA VAL A 16 43.60 -14.88 4.81
C VAL A 16 44.85 -14.20 5.38
N TYR A 17 46.00 -14.54 4.80
CA TYR A 17 47.24 -13.79 4.96
C TYR A 17 47.68 -13.26 3.60
N ILE A 18 48.05 -11.99 3.54
CA ILE A 18 48.59 -11.33 2.35
C ILE A 18 50.07 -11.07 2.59
N GLY A 19 50.92 -11.31 1.59
CA GLY A 19 52.32 -10.94 1.68
C GLY A 19 52.92 -10.60 0.34
N LEU A 20 54.04 -9.88 0.37
CA LEU A 20 54.86 -9.61 -0.81
C LEU A 20 56.13 -10.48 -0.86
N THR A 21 56.70 -10.62 -2.04
CA THR A 21 58.04 -11.18 -2.24
C THR A 21 58.72 -10.61 -3.47
N THR A 22 60.01 -10.27 -3.37
CA THR A 22 60.89 -9.92 -4.51
C THR A 22 61.63 -11.14 -5.07
N THR A 23 61.46 -12.30 -4.44
CA THR A 23 61.96 -13.59 -4.91
C THR A 23 60.82 -14.45 -5.45
N THR A 24 61.12 -15.60 -6.04
CA THR A 24 60.08 -16.52 -6.53
C THR A 24 59.17 -17.03 -5.43
N LEU A 25 57.89 -17.27 -5.76
CA LEU A 25 56.91 -17.83 -4.84
C LEU A 25 57.35 -19.18 -4.25
N LYS A 26 58.06 -20.01 -5.04
CA LYS A 26 58.62 -21.29 -4.57
C LYS A 26 59.64 -21.09 -3.44
N LYS A 27 60.50 -20.08 -3.55
CA LYS A 27 61.48 -19.74 -2.50
C LYS A 27 60.76 -19.19 -1.26
N ARG A 28 59.83 -18.24 -1.44
CA ARG A 28 59.04 -17.67 -0.34
C ARG A 28 58.23 -18.73 0.41
N ARG A 29 57.66 -19.71 -0.29
CA ARG A 29 56.95 -20.84 0.33
C ARG A 29 57.88 -21.66 1.23
N ARG A 30 59.11 -21.93 0.78
CA ARG A 30 60.12 -22.64 1.58
C ARG A 30 60.51 -21.87 2.83
N GLU A 31 60.64 -20.55 2.74
CA GLU A 31 60.91 -19.68 3.89
C GLU A 31 59.77 -19.75 4.91
N HIS A 32 58.51 -19.63 4.46
CA HIS A 32 57.35 -19.79 5.34
C HIS A 32 57.27 -21.18 5.97
N LEU A 33 57.55 -22.24 5.21
CA LEU A 33 57.60 -23.62 5.72
C LEU A 33 58.64 -23.76 6.83
N PHE A 34 59.85 -23.25 6.62
CA PHE A 34 60.91 -23.28 7.63
C PHE A 34 60.52 -22.51 8.89
N CYS A 35 59.98 -21.30 8.74
CA CYS A 35 59.51 -20.51 9.87
C CYS A 35 58.32 -21.14 10.62
N ALA A 36 57.42 -21.82 9.91
CA ALA A 36 56.26 -22.49 10.49
C ALA A 36 56.66 -23.72 11.32
N LYS A 37 57.73 -24.44 10.93
CA LYS A 37 58.28 -25.57 11.67
C LYS A 37 58.99 -25.15 12.97
N ASN A 38 59.50 -23.91 13.03
CA ASN A 38 60.07 -23.37 14.26
C ASN A 38 58.96 -23.02 15.28
N LYS A 39 58.83 -23.84 16.34
CA LYS A 39 57.84 -23.64 17.41
C LYS A 39 58.05 -22.36 18.22
N ASN A 40 59.25 -21.78 18.22
CA ASN A 40 59.54 -20.53 18.91
C ASN A 40 59.01 -19.30 18.14
N ASN A 41 58.62 -19.46 16.87
CA ASN A 41 58.08 -18.36 16.08
C ASN A 41 56.57 -18.18 16.32
N GLN A 42 56.22 -17.14 17.08
CA GLN A 42 54.87 -16.87 17.56
C GLN A 42 54.03 -15.97 16.63
N LYS A 43 54.45 -15.70 15.38
CA LYS A 43 53.63 -14.93 14.44
C LYS A 43 52.30 -15.64 14.16
N TYR A 44 51.22 -14.87 14.07
CA TYR A 44 49.85 -15.39 13.92
C TYR A 44 49.67 -16.31 12.70
N LEU A 45 50.31 -15.98 11.58
CA LEU A 45 50.33 -16.84 10.39
C LEU A 45 50.84 -18.25 10.71
N TYR A 46 51.97 -18.36 11.41
CA TYR A 46 52.60 -19.66 11.70
C TYR A 46 51.85 -20.43 12.78
N ASN A 47 51.31 -19.72 13.78
CA ASN A 47 50.37 -20.31 14.73
C ASN A 47 49.13 -20.87 14.03
N ALA A 48 48.59 -20.18 13.03
CA ALA A 48 47.45 -20.66 12.25
C ALA A 48 47.82 -21.88 11.39
N LEU A 49 48.95 -21.85 10.68
CA LEU A 49 49.42 -22.99 9.88
C LEU A 49 49.59 -24.25 10.72
N ARG A 50 50.12 -24.14 11.95
CA ARG A 50 50.20 -25.27 12.89
C ARG A 50 48.83 -25.70 13.42
N LYS A 51 47.98 -24.73 13.80
CA LYS A 51 46.64 -25.00 14.35
C LYS A 51 45.75 -25.78 13.39
N TYR A 52 45.85 -25.50 12.09
CA TYR A 52 45.03 -26.14 11.06
C TYR A 52 45.75 -27.28 10.32
N ASP A 53 46.89 -27.75 10.84
CA ASP A 53 47.70 -28.81 10.23
C ASP A 53 48.03 -28.56 8.74
N LYS A 54 48.34 -27.30 8.43
CA LYS A 54 48.62 -26.81 7.07
C LYS A 54 50.10 -26.55 6.80
N VAL A 55 50.98 -26.88 7.74
CA VAL A 55 52.41 -26.55 7.67
C VAL A 55 53.05 -27.07 6.37
N ASP A 56 52.78 -28.30 5.96
CA ASP A 56 53.36 -28.89 4.76
C ASP A 56 52.48 -28.73 3.49
N THR A 57 51.20 -28.38 3.65
CA THR A 57 50.18 -28.40 2.58
C THR A 57 49.69 -27.02 2.12
N PHE A 58 50.07 -25.92 2.79
CA PHE A 58 49.66 -24.59 2.34
C PHE A 58 50.26 -24.21 0.98
N GLU A 59 49.54 -23.38 0.25
CA GLU A 59 49.92 -22.85 -1.05
C GLU A 59 49.97 -21.32 -1.01
N LEU A 60 50.89 -20.75 -1.78
CA LEU A 60 50.91 -19.31 -2.04
C LEU A 60 50.14 -19.09 -3.34
N VAL A 61 48.96 -18.49 -3.24
CA VAL A 61 48.17 -18.12 -4.41
C VAL A 61 48.62 -16.73 -4.85
N GLU A 62 49.22 -16.63 -6.04
CA GLU A 62 49.56 -15.33 -6.64
C GLU A 62 48.29 -14.51 -6.85
N ILE A 63 48.32 -13.23 -6.48
CA ILE A 63 47.20 -12.31 -6.67
C ILE A 63 47.56 -11.05 -7.45
N ASP A 64 48.84 -10.67 -7.50
CA ASP A 64 49.32 -9.54 -8.30
C ASP A 64 50.84 -9.63 -8.47
N THR A 65 51.36 -8.81 -9.38
CA THR A 65 52.79 -8.62 -9.63
C THR A 65 53.11 -7.13 -9.66
N ALA A 66 54.33 -6.74 -9.34
CA ALA A 66 54.77 -5.35 -9.44
C ALA A 66 56.08 -5.25 -10.24
N ASP A 67 56.26 -4.13 -10.94
CA ASP A 67 57.46 -3.83 -11.72
C ASP A 67 58.45 -2.95 -10.93
N THR A 68 58.03 -2.35 -9.81
CA THR A 68 58.90 -1.61 -8.89
C THR A 68 58.67 -1.98 -7.43
N LEU A 69 59.63 -1.65 -6.56
CA LEU A 69 59.51 -1.87 -5.11
C LEU A 69 58.42 -0.99 -4.48
N GLU A 70 58.26 0.26 -4.94
CA GLU A 70 57.20 1.13 -4.45
C GLU A 70 55.82 0.55 -4.78
N GLU A 71 55.61 0.17 -6.04
CA GLU A 71 54.36 -0.44 -6.48
C GLU A 71 54.06 -1.74 -5.69
N LEU A 72 55.07 -2.56 -5.44
CA LEU A 72 54.93 -3.79 -4.65
C LEU A 72 54.42 -3.51 -3.23
N ARG A 73 54.97 -2.48 -2.57
CA ARG A 73 54.56 -2.09 -1.21
C ARG A 73 53.16 -1.49 -1.18
N GLU A 74 52.86 -0.61 -2.14
CA GLU A 74 51.53 -0.02 -2.26
C GLU A 74 50.45 -1.08 -2.51
N LYS A 75 50.75 -2.04 -3.39
CA LYS A 75 49.88 -3.19 -3.65
C LYS A 75 49.69 -4.04 -2.40
N GLU A 76 50.74 -4.37 -1.65
CA GLU A 76 50.60 -5.13 -0.40
C GLU A 76 49.65 -4.44 0.59
N ILE A 77 49.83 -3.13 0.82
CA ILE A 77 48.94 -2.36 1.69
C ILE A 77 47.50 -2.41 1.17
N ALA A 78 47.33 -2.15 -0.13
CA ALA A 78 46.01 -2.18 -0.76
C ALA A 78 45.32 -3.53 -0.59
N TYR A 79 46.05 -4.64 -0.79
CA TYR A 79 45.51 -5.99 -0.64
C TYR A 79 45.22 -6.36 0.81
N ILE A 80 46.05 -5.96 1.79
CA ILE A 80 45.77 -6.21 3.21
C ILE A 80 44.48 -5.50 3.63
N LEU A 81 44.31 -4.24 3.23
CA LEU A 81 43.09 -3.48 3.49
C LEU A 81 41.89 -4.08 2.74
N MET A 82 42.07 -4.46 1.46
CA MET A 82 41.01 -5.00 0.62
C MET A 82 40.48 -6.34 1.14
N PHE A 83 41.38 -7.21 1.61
CA PHE A 83 41.01 -8.48 2.22
C PHE A 83 40.69 -8.38 3.71
N ASN A 84 40.79 -7.17 4.29
CA ASN A 84 40.69 -6.91 5.72
C ASN A 84 41.52 -7.91 6.53
N SER A 85 42.76 -8.21 6.10
CA SER A 85 43.51 -9.38 6.56
C SER A 85 44.29 -9.14 7.85
N HIS A 86 44.15 -7.97 8.48
CA HIS A 86 44.80 -7.66 9.75
C HIS A 86 44.23 -8.50 10.91
N TYR A 87 45.06 -8.81 11.92
CA TYR A 87 44.68 -9.76 12.98
C TYR A 87 43.86 -9.16 14.13
N ILE A 88 43.96 -7.85 14.38
CA ILE A 88 43.28 -7.17 15.50
C ILE A 88 41.87 -6.75 15.11
N ASP A 89 41.76 -5.91 14.10
CA ASP A 89 40.53 -5.27 13.62
C ASP A 89 40.01 -5.89 12.32
N GLY A 90 40.77 -6.83 11.75
CA GLY A 90 40.43 -7.53 10.53
C GLY A 90 40.04 -8.99 10.74
N TYR A 91 39.87 -9.68 9.60
CA TYR A 91 39.57 -11.10 9.49
C TYR A 91 40.71 -11.85 8.79
N GLY A 92 41.94 -11.68 9.27
CA GLY A 92 43.10 -12.39 8.74
C GLY A 92 44.22 -12.63 9.74
N TYR A 93 45.43 -12.81 9.21
CA TYR A 93 46.64 -13.14 9.97
C TYR A 93 47.80 -12.15 9.76
N ASN A 94 47.58 -11.07 9.00
CA ASN A 94 48.56 -10.00 8.86
C ASN A 94 48.74 -9.27 10.19
N MET A 95 49.99 -9.09 10.61
CA MET A 95 50.33 -8.37 11.84
C MET A 95 50.53 -6.88 11.63
N THR A 96 50.67 -6.44 10.38
CA THR A 96 50.85 -5.06 9.96
C THR A 96 49.92 -4.79 8.78
N TYR A 97 49.66 -3.52 8.46
CA TYR A 97 48.88 -3.14 7.27
C TYR A 97 49.70 -3.13 5.97
N GLY A 98 50.92 -3.69 5.98
CA GLY A 98 51.82 -3.70 4.82
C GLY A 98 52.70 -2.46 4.74
N GLY A 99 53.65 -2.48 3.80
CA GLY A 99 54.52 -1.33 3.50
C GLY A 99 55.68 -1.08 4.47
N GLU A 100 55.71 -1.76 5.61
CA GLU A 100 56.76 -1.62 6.61
C GLU A 100 57.68 -2.85 6.64
N GLY A 101 58.97 -2.61 6.39
CA GLY A 101 60.06 -3.44 6.90
C GLY A 101 60.36 -3.16 8.38
N PHE A 102 59.35 -2.77 9.18
CA PHE A 102 59.53 -2.23 10.53
C PHE A 102 58.40 -2.72 11.45
N ASN A 103 58.74 -3.47 12.50
CA ASN A 103 57.76 -3.98 13.46
C ASN A 103 57.40 -2.88 14.47
N GLY A 104 56.09 -2.59 14.65
CA GLY A 104 55.56 -2.09 15.93
C GLY A 104 55.27 -0.59 16.05
N TYR A 105 55.30 0.19 14.98
CA TYR A 105 54.94 1.61 15.04
C TYR A 105 53.42 1.80 15.10
N LYS A 106 52.92 2.47 16.14
CA LYS A 106 51.52 2.93 16.20
C LYS A 106 51.45 4.31 15.55
N LEU A 107 50.64 4.43 14.50
CA LEU A 107 50.40 5.73 13.85
C LEU A 107 49.96 6.78 14.87
N THR A 108 50.74 7.85 14.97
CA THR A 108 50.39 9.03 15.74
C THR A 108 49.25 9.79 15.05
N GLU A 109 48.55 10.67 15.76
CA GLU A 109 47.55 11.55 15.13
C GLU A 109 48.17 12.45 14.06
N GLU A 110 49.44 12.86 14.24
CA GLU A 110 50.18 13.63 13.25
C GLU A 110 50.41 12.85 11.96
N ASP A 111 50.74 11.56 12.05
CA ASP A 111 50.92 10.72 10.86
C ASP A 111 49.60 10.50 10.13
N LYS A 112 48.49 10.32 10.87
CA LYS A 112 47.15 10.23 10.27
C LYS A 112 46.78 11.51 9.53
N ILE A 113 47.11 12.68 10.11
CA ILE A 113 46.90 13.98 9.47
C ILE A 113 47.76 14.09 8.20
N LYS A 114 49.07 13.81 8.29
CA LYS A 114 49.98 13.84 7.13
C LYS A 114 49.52 12.93 6.00
N MET A 115 49.08 11.70 6.32
CA MET A 115 48.53 10.77 5.33
C MET A 115 47.22 11.28 4.72
N SER A 116 46.34 11.86 5.52
CA SER A 116 45.09 12.48 5.06
C SER A 116 45.35 13.64 4.11
N GLU A 117 46.32 14.50 4.43
CA GLU A 117 46.73 15.63 3.61
C GLU A 117 47.38 15.18 2.31
N ALA A 118 48.31 14.22 2.35
CA ALA A 118 48.92 13.64 1.17
C ALA A 118 47.86 13.03 0.23
N ARG A 119 46.89 12.29 0.79
CA ARG A 119 45.78 11.72 0.02
C ARG A 119 44.87 12.80 -0.59
N LYS A 120 44.53 13.84 0.17
CA LYS A 120 43.74 14.98 -0.34
C LYS A 120 44.49 15.72 -1.46
N LYS A 121 45.80 15.91 -1.29
CA LYS A 121 46.69 16.51 -2.29
C LYS A 121 46.71 15.69 -3.58
N TYR A 122 46.96 14.39 -3.50
CA TYR A 122 46.93 13.47 -4.64
C TYR A 122 45.63 13.58 -5.46
N PHE A 123 44.47 13.56 -4.79
CA PHE A 123 43.19 13.67 -5.49
C PHE A 123 42.89 15.06 -6.05
N ARG A 124 43.51 16.11 -5.51
CA ARG A 124 43.38 17.48 -6.04
C ARG A 124 44.26 17.65 -7.28
N GLU A 125 45.45 17.09 -7.25
CA GLU A 125 46.48 17.24 -8.29
C GLU A 125 46.35 16.20 -9.42
N THR A 126 45.57 15.14 -9.21
CA THR A 126 45.33 14.09 -10.22
C THR A 126 43.85 14.05 -10.63
N PRO A 127 43.43 14.86 -11.63
CA PRO A 127 42.08 14.81 -12.17
C PRO A 127 41.73 13.41 -12.68
N GLY A 128 40.51 12.93 -12.39
CA GLY A 128 40.06 11.60 -12.82
C GLY A 128 40.51 10.44 -11.91
N ALA A 129 41.40 10.66 -10.93
CA ALA A 129 41.86 9.59 -10.05
C ALA A 129 40.74 9.01 -9.16
N ARG A 130 39.75 9.84 -8.79
CA ARG A 130 38.60 9.39 -7.99
C ARG A 130 37.65 8.55 -8.82
N GLU A 131 37.41 8.98 -10.06
CA GLU A 131 36.55 8.32 -11.05
C GLU A 131 37.14 6.95 -11.42
N LYS A 132 38.43 6.90 -11.79
CA LYS A 132 39.14 5.65 -12.10
C LYS A 132 39.12 4.68 -10.92
N ASN A 133 39.34 5.17 -9.70
CA ASN A 133 39.28 4.32 -8.50
C ASN A 133 37.85 3.80 -8.24
N SER A 134 36.83 4.64 -8.46
CA SER A 134 35.42 4.25 -8.35
C SER A 134 35.02 3.20 -9.39
N GLU A 135 35.44 3.37 -10.64
CA GLU A 135 35.22 2.43 -11.75
C GLU A 135 35.88 1.09 -11.48
N ARG A 136 37.15 1.09 -11.06
CA ARG A 136 37.87 -0.13 -10.67
C ARG A 136 37.13 -0.89 -9.57
N MET A 137 36.63 -0.19 -8.56
CA MET A 137 35.87 -0.82 -7.47
C MET A 137 34.54 -1.41 -7.94
N LYS A 138 33.83 -0.72 -8.85
CA LYS A 138 32.60 -1.27 -9.47
C LYS A 138 32.92 -2.52 -10.27
N GLN A 139 34.00 -2.50 -11.04
CA GLN A 139 34.40 -3.65 -11.86
C GLN A 139 34.74 -4.86 -11.00
N ILE A 140 35.49 -4.68 -9.91
CA ILE A 140 35.77 -5.76 -8.94
C ILE A 140 34.48 -6.38 -8.37
N HIS A 141 33.46 -5.57 -8.09
CA HIS A 141 32.16 -6.07 -7.60
C HIS A 141 31.33 -6.77 -8.67
N ILE A 142 31.53 -6.42 -9.94
CA ILE A 142 30.92 -7.11 -11.08
C ILE A 142 31.61 -8.45 -11.28
N ASP A 143 32.95 -8.47 -11.29
CA ASP A 143 33.76 -9.66 -11.55
C ASP A 143 33.73 -10.64 -10.36
N ASN A 144 33.49 -10.15 -9.15
CA ASN A 144 33.42 -10.95 -7.94
C ASN A 144 32.15 -10.65 -7.11
N PRO A 145 30.99 -11.22 -7.50
CA PRO A 145 29.73 -11.00 -6.81
C PRO A 145 29.73 -11.55 -5.38
N GLU A 146 30.51 -12.61 -5.09
CA GLU A 146 30.65 -13.13 -3.73
C GLU A 146 31.35 -12.14 -2.79
N LEU A 147 32.43 -11.52 -3.25
CA LEU A 147 33.13 -10.49 -2.49
C LEU A 147 32.21 -9.31 -2.17
N ARG A 148 31.39 -8.88 -3.14
CA ARG A 148 30.37 -7.83 -2.93
C ARG A 148 29.38 -8.23 -1.84
N ASN A 149 28.91 -9.48 -1.84
CA ASN A 149 27.96 -9.99 -0.85
C ASN A 149 28.59 -10.10 0.55
N ILE A 150 29.83 -10.59 0.64
CA ILE A 150 30.59 -10.67 1.90
C ILE A 150 30.78 -9.26 2.48
N GLN A 151 31.19 -8.29 1.66
CA GLN A 151 31.36 -6.91 2.10
C GLN A 151 30.04 -6.27 2.56
N ALA A 152 28.93 -6.56 1.87
CA ALA A 152 27.61 -6.11 2.29
C ALA A 152 27.19 -6.73 3.63
N ALA A 153 27.47 -8.02 3.85
CA ALA A 153 27.18 -8.73 5.10
C ALA A 153 28.01 -8.19 6.28
N ILE A 154 29.31 -7.97 6.08
CA ILE A 154 30.19 -7.37 7.10
C ILE A 154 29.70 -5.98 7.49
N ARG A 155 29.35 -5.14 6.50
CA ARG A 155 28.81 -3.80 6.76
C ARG A 155 27.50 -3.86 7.54
N LYS A 156 26.60 -4.77 7.17
CA LYS A 156 25.33 -4.98 7.87
C LYS A 156 25.55 -5.40 9.32
N LYS A 157 26.45 -6.36 9.56
CA LYS A 157 26.83 -6.84 10.90
C LYS A 157 27.41 -5.70 11.74
N ASN A 158 28.34 -4.92 11.18
CA ASN A 158 28.91 -3.76 11.86
C ASN A 158 27.84 -2.75 12.30
N TYR A 159 26.83 -2.48 11.47
CA TYR A 159 25.72 -1.57 11.85
C TYR A 159 24.78 -2.15 12.91
N GLN A 160 24.71 -3.48 13.04
CA GLN A 160 23.94 -4.14 14.08
C GLN A 160 24.70 -4.12 15.41
N GLU A 161 26.01 -4.38 15.38
CA GLU A 161 26.88 -4.42 16.56
C GLU A 161 27.28 -3.02 17.03
N ASN A 162 27.33 -2.04 16.13
CA ASN A 162 27.69 -0.65 16.42
C ASN A 162 26.60 0.32 15.92
N PRO A 163 25.47 0.45 16.65
CA PRO A 163 24.39 1.37 16.28
C PRO A 163 24.83 2.83 16.14
N GLU A 164 25.82 3.25 16.92
CA GLU A 164 26.37 4.62 16.87
C GLU A 164 27.04 4.91 15.53
N VAL A 165 27.76 3.95 14.95
CA VAL A 165 28.36 4.10 13.60
C VAL A 165 27.26 4.30 12.56
N ARG A 166 26.17 3.53 12.65
CA ARG A 166 25.00 3.69 11.77
C ARG A 166 24.34 5.06 11.96
N GLN A 167 24.24 5.52 13.20
CA GLN A 167 23.65 6.82 13.54
C GLN A 167 24.49 7.97 12.99
N ASN A 168 25.81 7.96 13.20
CA ASN A 168 26.74 8.96 12.66
C ASN A 168 26.69 9.05 11.13
N ILE A 169 26.59 7.92 10.44
CA ILE A 169 26.42 7.89 8.98
C ILE A 169 25.07 8.52 8.58
N SER A 170 23.99 8.18 9.29
CA SER A 170 22.67 8.75 9.05
C SER A 170 22.66 10.27 9.24
N ASP A 171 23.27 10.77 10.32
CA ASP A 171 23.29 12.20 10.63
C ASP A 171 24.20 12.98 9.68
N GLY A 172 25.32 12.39 9.26
CA GLY A 172 26.13 12.94 8.17
C GLY A 172 25.37 13.07 6.85
N GLN A 173 24.50 12.10 6.52
CA GLN A 173 23.63 12.20 5.34
C GLN A 173 22.57 13.29 5.50
N LYS A 174 21.92 13.39 6.67
CA LYS A 174 20.96 14.48 6.93
C LYS A 174 21.61 15.84 6.77
N LYS A 175 22.79 16.04 7.36
CA LYS A 175 23.57 17.28 7.23
C LYS A 175 23.95 17.59 5.79
N ARG A 176 24.27 16.57 4.98
CA ARG A 176 24.48 16.76 3.53
C ARG A 176 23.21 17.20 2.82
N MET A 177 22.05 16.67 3.19
CA MET A 177 20.75 17.00 2.58
C MET A 177 20.23 18.39 2.96
N GLU A 178 20.77 19.01 4.01
CA GLU A 178 20.53 20.42 4.36
C GLU A 178 21.16 21.37 3.33
N ASN A 179 22.23 20.97 2.64
CA ASN A 179 22.82 21.74 1.55
C ASN A 179 21.99 21.57 0.26
N PRO A 180 21.36 22.64 -0.28
CA PRO A 180 20.54 22.56 -1.48
C PRO A 180 21.30 22.09 -2.73
N GLU A 181 22.55 22.50 -2.92
CA GLU A 181 23.37 22.09 -4.07
C GLU A 181 23.66 20.60 -4.02
N ALA A 182 24.10 20.11 -2.86
CA ALA A 182 24.37 18.69 -2.67
C ALA A 182 23.11 17.82 -2.83
N ARG A 183 21.94 18.36 -2.49
CA ARG A 183 20.64 17.72 -2.69
C ARG A 183 20.27 17.67 -4.17
N GLU A 184 20.49 18.75 -4.92
CA GLU A 184 20.21 18.80 -6.35
C GLU A 184 21.15 17.89 -7.15
N ASP A 185 22.44 17.87 -6.82
CA ASP A 185 23.42 16.94 -7.41
C ASP A 185 23.00 15.48 -7.24
N LEU A 186 22.54 15.12 -6.03
CA LEU A 186 22.03 13.77 -5.75
C LEU A 186 20.75 13.46 -6.56
N ALA A 187 19.86 14.44 -6.69
CA ALA A 187 18.64 14.30 -7.48
C ALA A 187 18.98 14.13 -8.97
N GLU A 188 19.95 14.86 -9.50
CA GLU A 188 20.40 14.75 -10.88
C GLU A 188 21.05 13.40 -11.16
N GLN A 189 21.92 12.92 -10.27
CA GLN A 189 22.50 11.58 -10.36
C GLN A 189 21.41 10.50 -10.35
N ALA A 190 20.40 10.63 -9.50
CA ALA A 190 19.26 9.72 -9.49
C ALA A 190 18.48 9.80 -10.81
N ARG A 191 18.17 10.99 -11.32
CA ARG A 191 17.48 11.17 -12.61
C ARG A 191 18.27 10.52 -13.75
N LYS A 192 19.58 10.75 -13.82
CA LYS A 192 20.49 10.11 -14.80
C LYS A 192 20.49 8.59 -14.69
N PHE A 193 20.51 8.04 -13.48
CA PHE A 193 20.46 6.60 -13.26
C PHE A 193 19.14 5.99 -13.73
N TRP A 194 18.00 6.64 -13.45
CA TRP A 194 16.68 6.13 -13.82
C TRP A 194 16.37 6.35 -15.30
N ASN A 195 16.90 7.41 -15.92
CA ASN A 195 16.68 7.68 -17.33
C ASN A 195 17.43 6.64 -18.19
N GLY A 196 16.70 5.86 -18.98
CA GLY A 196 17.27 4.78 -19.81
C GLY A 196 17.61 3.46 -19.09
N ASN A 197 17.37 3.33 -17.77
CA ASN A 197 17.60 2.08 -17.03
C ASN A 197 16.28 1.36 -16.73
N ASP A 198 15.65 0.82 -17.77
CA ASP A 198 14.34 0.18 -17.67
C ASP A 198 14.38 -1.14 -16.89
N GLU A 199 15.50 -1.88 -16.94
CA GLU A 199 15.70 -3.08 -16.13
C GLU A 199 15.66 -2.78 -14.63
N ALA A 200 16.32 -1.70 -14.19
CA ALA A 200 16.26 -1.28 -12.79
C ALA A 200 14.85 -0.85 -12.37
N LYS A 201 14.10 -0.16 -13.27
CA LYS A 201 12.71 0.22 -13.00
C LYS A 201 11.82 -1.01 -12.86
N GLU A 202 11.96 -1.98 -13.75
CA GLU A 202 11.17 -3.21 -13.72
C GLU A 202 11.47 -4.02 -12.47
N ARG A 203 12.75 -4.23 -12.15
CA ARG A 203 13.19 -4.90 -10.91
C ARG A 203 12.58 -4.24 -9.67
N MET A 204 12.58 -2.90 -9.62
CA MET A 204 12.02 -2.18 -8.48
C MET A 204 10.50 -2.20 -8.45
N SER A 205 9.83 -2.16 -9.59
CA SER A 205 8.38 -2.37 -9.70
C SER A 205 7.99 -3.75 -9.18
N LYS A 206 8.72 -4.80 -9.57
CA LYS A 206 8.52 -6.18 -9.09
C LYS A 206 8.73 -6.27 -7.58
N LEU A 207 9.85 -5.76 -7.08
CA LEU A 207 10.15 -5.76 -5.64
C LEU A 207 9.10 -4.99 -4.83
N LYS A 208 8.60 -3.87 -5.37
CA LYS A 208 7.50 -3.11 -4.73
C LYS A 208 6.18 -3.87 -4.75
N LYS A 209 5.84 -4.55 -5.84
CA LYS A 209 4.64 -5.41 -5.89
C LYS A 209 4.73 -6.55 -4.87
N GLU A 210 5.90 -7.19 -4.76
CA GLU A 210 6.16 -8.26 -3.77
C GLU A 210 6.05 -7.72 -2.33
N GLN A 211 6.68 -6.59 -2.02
CA GLN A 211 6.53 -5.92 -0.71
C GLN A 211 5.07 -5.53 -0.42
N CYS A 212 4.36 -5.04 -1.43
CA CYS A 212 2.93 -4.72 -1.33
C CYS A 212 2.04 -5.94 -1.22
N ASN A 213 2.55 -7.17 -1.26
CA ASN A 213 1.79 -8.38 -0.95
C ASN A 213 1.97 -8.84 0.49
N ASP A 214 3.06 -8.44 1.15
CA ASP A 214 3.33 -8.71 2.56
C ASP A 214 2.32 -7.99 3.48
N LEU A 215 1.62 -8.78 4.29
CA LEU A 215 0.57 -8.31 5.19
C LEU A 215 1.13 -7.48 6.35
N GLU A 216 2.29 -7.82 6.90
CA GLU A 216 2.91 -7.03 7.98
C GLU A 216 3.37 -5.67 7.44
N TRP A 217 3.98 -5.67 6.25
CA TRP A 217 4.38 -4.43 5.59
C TRP A 217 3.18 -3.52 5.34
N LYS A 218 2.05 -4.05 4.83
CA LYS A 218 0.79 -3.28 4.64
C LYS A 218 0.30 -2.65 5.94
N LYS A 219 0.25 -3.41 7.04
CA LYS A 219 -0.18 -2.90 8.35
C LYS A 219 0.72 -1.76 8.81
N LYS A 220 2.03 -1.96 8.76
CA LYS A 220 3.02 -0.94 9.15
C LYS A 220 2.92 0.34 8.30
N GLN A 221 2.73 0.22 6.99
CA GLN A 221 2.52 1.39 6.13
C GLN A 221 1.20 2.10 6.45
N SER A 222 0.13 1.35 6.71
CA SER A 222 -1.15 1.94 7.12
C SER A 222 -1.02 2.72 8.42
N GLU A 223 -0.30 2.21 9.41
CA GLU A 223 -0.03 2.90 10.67
C GLU A 223 0.77 4.18 10.48
N ILE A 224 1.82 4.14 9.64
CA ILE A 224 2.61 5.32 9.29
C ILE A 224 1.71 6.39 8.66
N LEU A 225 0.89 6.03 7.67
CA LEU A 225 -0.01 6.96 7.00
C LEU A 225 -1.08 7.52 7.96
N LEU A 226 -1.62 6.69 8.84
CA LEU A 226 -2.56 7.14 9.87
C LEU A 226 -1.91 8.13 10.83
N ASN A 227 -0.68 7.87 11.29
CA ASN A 227 0.04 8.77 12.18
C ASN A 227 0.44 10.07 11.48
N MET A 228 0.85 10.00 10.20
CA MET A 228 1.11 11.19 9.38
C MET A 228 -0.14 12.07 9.25
N ASN A 229 -1.30 11.48 8.94
CA ASN A 229 -2.55 12.23 8.82
C ASN A 229 -3.05 12.78 10.16
N LYS A 230 -2.84 12.06 11.27
CA LYS A 230 -3.16 12.56 12.62
C LYS A 230 -2.29 13.76 13.00
N ASN A 231 -0.99 13.69 12.70
CA ASN A 231 -0.02 14.74 13.05
C ASN A 231 0.00 15.89 12.04
N ASN A 232 -0.57 15.69 10.84
CA ASN A 232 -0.71 16.71 9.81
C ASN A 232 -2.08 16.60 9.10
N PRO A 233 -3.16 17.09 9.73
CA PRO A 233 -4.52 16.98 9.20
C PRO A 233 -4.70 17.68 7.84
N GLU A 234 -3.98 18.76 7.59
CA GLU A 234 -4.04 19.49 6.32
C GLU A 234 -3.43 18.68 5.17
N LEU A 235 -2.33 17.96 5.40
CA LEU A 235 -1.76 17.04 4.40
C LEU A 235 -2.76 15.93 4.03
N GLY A 236 -3.52 15.44 5.01
CA GLY A 236 -4.60 14.47 4.77
C GLY A 236 -5.73 15.02 3.89
N LYS A 237 -6.14 16.28 4.12
CA LYS A 237 -7.13 16.97 3.28
C LYS A 237 -6.61 17.18 1.85
N GLN A 238 -5.40 17.72 1.70
CA GLN A 238 -4.75 17.93 0.39
C GLN A 238 -4.63 16.63 -0.40
N HIS A 239 -4.25 15.53 0.27
CA HIS A 239 -4.19 14.21 -0.35
C HIS A 239 -5.59 13.76 -0.83
N GLY A 240 -6.62 13.93 -0.01
CA GLY A 240 -8.00 13.62 -0.37
C GLY A 240 -8.50 14.43 -1.57
N GLU A 241 -8.17 15.72 -1.64
CA GLU A 241 -8.52 16.59 -2.77
C GLU A 241 -7.81 16.16 -4.06
N LYS A 242 -6.51 15.86 -3.97
CA LYS A 242 -5.74 15.35 -5.12
C LYS A 242 -6.31 14.03 -5.66
N MET A 243 -6.72 13.12 -4.78
CA MET A 243 -7.36 11.86 -5.19
C MET A 243 -8.72 12.10 -5.85
N LYS A 244 -9.52 13.04 -5.35
CA LYS A 244 -10.79 13.43 -6.00
C LYS A 244 -10.56 14.00 -7.39
N GLN A 245 -9.59 14.91 -7.53
CA GLN A 245 -9.26 15.50 -8.82
C GLN A 245 -8.78 14.43 -9.81
N MET A 246 -7.92 13.51 -9.36
CA MET A 246 -7.48 12.39 -10.19
C MET A 246 -8.63 11.49 -10.67
N HIS A 247 -9.66 11.26 -9.85
CA HIS A 247 -10.85 10.50 -10.29
C HIS A 247 -11.77 11.28 -11.23
N ILE A 248 -11.76 12.62 -11.18
CA ILE A 248 -12.45 13.48 -12.14
C ILE A 248 -11.71 13.45 -13.47
N ASP A 249 -10.39 13.61 -13.43
CA ASP A 249 -9.52 13.62 -14.62
C ASP A 249 -9.43 12.22 -15.27
N ASN A 250 -9.58 11.15 -14.48
CA ASN A 250 -9.60 9.77 -14.93
C ASN A 250 -10.84 9.01 -14.41
N PRO A 251 -11.99 9.14 -15.10
CA PRO A 251 -13.24 8.52 -14.69
C PRO A 251 -13.19 6.98 -14.61
N GLU A 252 -12.42 6.33 -15.48
CA GLU A 252 -12.27 4.86 -15.46
C GLU A 252 -11.52 4.39 -14.20
N LEU A 253 -10.47 5.10 -13.81
CA LEU A 253 -9.79 4.83 -12.53
C LEU A 253 -10.74 5.01 -11.34
N GLY A 254 -11.58 6.04 -11.37
CA GLY A 254 -12.61 6.27 -10.36
C GLY A 254 -13.63 5.12 -10.27
N LYS A 255 -14.07 4.56 -11.41
CA LYS A 255 -14.95 3.39 -11.45
C LYS A 255 -14.27 2.15 -10.88
N GLN A 256 -13.04 1.83 -11.31
CA GLN A 256 -12.27 0.70 -10.81
C GLN A 256 -12.05 0.78 -9.29
N HIS A 257 -11.72 1.97 -8.80
CA HIS A 257 -11.59 2.21 -7.36
C HIS A 257 -12.92 1.96 -6.62
N SER A 258 -14.04 2.44 -7.16
CA SER A 258 -15.37 2.22 -6.58
C SER A 258 -15.74 0.73 -6.54
N GLU A 259 -15.49 -0.01 -7.61
CA GLU A 259 -15.74 -1.45 -7.70
C GLU A 259 -14.90 -2.23 -6.68
N ARG A 260 -13.62 -1.92 -6.58
CA ARG A 260 -12.73 -2.51 -5.57
C ARG A 260 -13.24 -2.27 -4.15
N MET A 261 -13.68 -1.05 -3.84
CA MET A 261 -14.23 -0.72 -2.52
C MET A 261 -15.53 -1.49 -2.23
N LYS A 262 -16.41 -1.67 -3.23
CA LYS A 262 -17.60 -2.50 -3.09
C LYS A 262 -17.24 -3.95 -2.80
N GLN A 263 -16.26 -4.50 -3.52
CA GLN A 263 -15.82 -5.88 -3.32
C GLN A 263 -15.25 -6.08 -1.91
N ILE A 264 -14.42 -5.16 -1.41
CA ILE A 264 -13.91 -5.19 -0.04
C ILE A 264 -15.03 -5.23 1.01
N HIS A 265 -16.10 -4.46 0.80
CA HIS A 265 -17.26 -4.46 1.70
C HIS A 265 -18.11 -5.73 1.60
N ILE A 266 -18.14 -6.39 0.43
CA ILE A 266 -18.78 -7.70 0.25
C ILE A 266 -17.97 -8.78 0.97
N ASP A 267 -16.65 -8.76 0.79
CA ASP A 267 -15.72 -9.74 1.36
C ASP A 267 -15.54 -9.55 2.87
N ASN A 268 -15.80 -8.35 3.40
CA ASN A 268 -15.71 -8.01 4.81
C ASN A 268 -16.98 -7.27 5.32
N PRO A 269 -18.03 -8.02 5.67
CA PRO A 269 -19.29 -7.45 6.15
C PRO A 269 -19.16 -6.62 7.43
N GLU A 270 -18.26 -7.00 8.33
CA GLU A 270 -18.01 -6.26 9.58
C GLU A 270 -17.36 -4.90 9.31
N LEU A 271 -16.39 -4.84 8.40
CA LEU A 271 -15.81 -3.57 7.97
C LEU A 271 -16.86 -2.66 7.34
N ALA A 272 -17.74 -3.22 6.49
CA ALA A 272 -18.87 -2.48 5.92
C ALA A 272 -19.78 -1.89 7.00
N LYS A 273 -20.09 -2.66 8.05
CA LYS A 273 -20.88 -2.21 9.19
C LYS A 273 -20.18 -1.08 9.96
N GLN A 274 -18.90 -1.24 10.32
CA GLN A 274 -18.10 -0.22 11.01
C GLN A 274 -18.02 1.09 10.20
N CYS A 275 -17.79 1.00 8.89
CA CYS A 275 -17.79 2.16 8.01
C CYS A 275 -19.16 2.87 8.00
N GLY A 276 -20.25 2.11 7.99
CA GLY A 276 -21.61 2.63 8.07
C GLY A 276 -21.93 3.32 9.40
N GLU A 277 -21.50 2.75 10.52
CA GLU A 277 -21.66 3.33 11.86
C GLU A 277 -20.88 4.63 11.99
N LYS A 278 -19.62 4.66 11.54
CA LYS A 278 -18.78 5.86 11.58
C LYS A 278 -19.34 6.99 10.72
N LEU A 279 -19.88 6.67 9.54
CA LEU A 279 -20.56 7.65 8.70
C LEU A 279 -21.83 8.19 9.37
N SER A 280 -22.62 7.31 10.00
CA SER A 280 -23.82 7.69 10.73
C SER A 280 -23.50 8.64 11.88
N GLN A 281 -22.46 8.33 12.66
CA GLN A 281 -21.97 9.19 13.74
C GLN A 281 -21.51 10.56 13.20
N THR A 282 -20.80 10.58 12.07
CA THR A 282 -20.37 11.83 11.43
C THR A 282 -21.56 12.75 11.08
N TYR A 283 -22.71 12.18 10.69
CA TYR A 283 -23.92 12.97 10.43
C TYR A 283 -24.67 13.41 11.69
N ILE A 284 -24.52 12.67 12.79
CA ILE A 284 -25.04 13.08 14.11
C ILE A 284 -24.21 14.24 14.64
N ASP A 285 -22.88 14.13 14.56
CA ASP A 285 -21.93 15.12 15.06
C ASP A 285 -21.88 16.38 14.19
N ASN A 286 -22.28 16.28 12.91
CA ASN A 286 -22.28 17.38 11.96
C ASN A 286 -23.66 17.58 11.29
N PRO A 287 -24.61 18.23 12.00
CA PRO A 287 -25.95 18.45 11.49
C PRO A 287 -25.99 19.36 10.25
N GLU A 288 -25.08 20.33 10.13
CA GLU A 288 -24.98 21.20 8.95
C GLU A 288 -24.60 20.41 7.69
N LEU A 289 -23.64 19.50 7.80
CA LEU A 289 -23.25 18.60 6.71
C LEU A 289 -24.43 17.73 6.27
N ARG A 290 -25.21 17.22 7.23
CA ARG A 290 -26.42 16.44 6.96
C ARG A 290 -27.46 17.25 6.19
N VAL A 291 -27.70 18.51 6.56
CA VAL A 291 -28.61 19.42 5.83
C VAL A 291 -28.11 19.66 4.41
N LYS A 292 -26.84 20.03 4.23
CA LYS A 292 -26.23 20.31 2.92
C LYS A 292 -26.31 19.10 1.97
N LEU A 293 -26.02 17.90 2.47
CA LEU A 293 -26.14 16.67 1.69
C LEU A 293 -27.60 16.35 1.37
N GLY A 294 -28.52 16.60 2.31
CA GLY A 294 -29.96 16.46 2.09
C GLY A 294 -30.47 17.36 0.96
N GLU A 295 -30.04 18.62 0.90
CA GLU A 295 -30.37 19.55 -0.18
C GLU A 295 -29.82 19.10 -1.53
N SER A 296 -28.58 18.62 -1.57
CA SER A 296 -27.97 18.06 -2.79
C SER A 296 -28.77 16.86 -3.30
N GLN A 297 -29.20 15.97 -2.40
CA GLN A 297 -30.06 14.84 -2.77
C GLN A 297 -31.43 15.29 -3.28
N LYS A 298 -32.06 16.30 -2.65
CA LYS A 298 -33.32 16.88 -3.16
C LYS A 298 -33.15 17.42 -4.58
N LYS A 299 -32.06 18.15 -4.87
CA LYS A 299 -31.74 18.64 -6.23
C LYS A 299 -31.56 17.49 -7.22
N ARG A 300 -30.83 16.44 -6.83
CA ARG A 300 -30.63 15.23 -7.65
C ARG A 300 -31.97 14.56 -7.97
N PHE A 301 -32.79 14.30 -6.96
CA PHE A 301 -34.10 13.67 -7.13
C PHE A 301 -35.16 14.60 -7.74
N GLY A 302 -34.86 15.88 -7.95
CA GLY A 302 -35.64 16.78 -8.80
C GLY A 302 -35.63 16.35 -10.28
N ARG A 303 -34.58 15.63 -10.73
CA ARG A 303 -34.46 15.12 -12.10
C ARG A 303 -35.29 13.84 -12.28
N GLN A 304 -36.19 13.82 -13.27
CA GLN A 304 -37.05 12.66 -13.53
C GLN A 304 -36.24 11.40 -13.89
N SER A 305 -35.18 11.53 -14.68
CA SER A 305 -34.31 10.41 -15.06
C SER A 305 -33.68 9.70 -13.86
N GLU A 306 -33.27 10.45 -12.83
CA GLU A 306 -32.74 9.88 -11.58
C GLU A 306 -33.82 9.11 -10.80
N ARG A 307 -35.05 9.66 -10.74
CA ARG A 307 -36.19 8.98 -10.12
C ARG A 307 -36.55 7.68 -10.84
N ASP A 308 -36.53 7.69 -12.17
CA ASP A 308 -36.83 6.51 -12.99
C ASP A 308 -35.76 5.43 -12.84
N ASN A 309 -34.48 5.81 -12.85
CA ASN A 309 -33.36 4.89 -12.61
C ASN A 309 -33.45 4.25 -11.22
N LEU A 310 -33.75 5.04 -10.19
CA LEU A 310 -33.94 4.51 -8.84
C LEU A 310 -35.14 3.56 -8.77
N SER A 311 -36.24 3.89 -9.45
CA SER A 311 -37.43 3.02 -9.55
C SER A 311 -37.09 1.67 -10.17
N LYS A 312 -36.32 1.66 -11.27
CA LYS A 312 -35.84 0.42 -11.92
C LYS A 312 -35.02 -0.44 -10.98
N ILE A 313 -34.06 0.16 -10.27
CA ILE A 313 -33.22 -0.54 -9.29
C ILE A 313 -34.08 -1.14 -8.16
N HIS A 314 -35.05 -0.36 -7.65
CA HIS A 314 -35.92 -0.82 -6.56
C HIS A 314 -36.83 -1.97 -6.99
N LYS A 315 -37.42 -1.91 -8.20
CA LYS A 315 -38.22 -3.01 -8.76
C LYS A 315 -37.39 -4.28 -8.88
N LYS A 316 -36.18 -4.20 -9.45
CA LYS A 316 -35.24 -5.33 -9.54
C LYS A 316 -34.91 -5.93 -8.18
N ARG A 317 -34.75 -5.09 -7.15
CA ARG A 317 -34.51 -5.58 -5.78
C ARG A 317 -35.71 -6.33 -5.21
N LEU A 318 -36.93 -5.90 -5.52
CA LEU A 318 -38.17 -6.53 -5.04
C LEU A 318 -38.51 -7.84 -5.75
N GLU A 319 -37.89 -8.12 -6.91
CA GLU A 319 -37.97 -9.44 -7.57
C GLU A 319 -37.31 -10.53 -6.72
N ASN A 320 -36.33 -10.19 -5.86
CA ASN A 320 -35.76 -11.12 -4.90
C ASN A 320 -36.70 -11.28 -3.67
N PRO A 321 -37.26 -12.48 -3.42
CA PRO A 321 -38.20 -12.71 -2.32
C PRO A 321 -37.62 -12.43 -0.93
N GLU A 322 -36.34 -12.74 -0.72
CA GLU A 322 -35.66 -12.53 0.57
C GLU A 322 -35.45 -11.04 0.83
N ALA A 323 -35.01 -10.30 -0.19
CA ALA A 323 -34.89 -8.85 -0.08
C ALA A 323 -36.26 -8.19 0.20
N ARG A 324 -37.34 -8.69 -0.40
CA ARG A 324 -38.70 -8.23 -0.15
C ARG A 324 -39.14 -8.49 1.29
N LYS A 325 -38.83 -9.67 1.84
CA LYS A 325 -39.10 -10.03 3.23
C LYS A 325 -38.36 -9.10 4.20
N GLN A 326 -37.06 -8.91 4.02
CA GLN A 326 -36.22 -8.04 4.86
C GLN A 326 -36.71 -6.59 4.85
N ILE A 327 -37.10 -6.05 3.68
CA ILE A 327 -37.68 -4.71 3.58
C ILE A 327 -38.98 -4.62 4.39
N SER A 328 -39.85 -5.63 4.30
CA SER A 328 -41.10 -5.65 5.06
C SER A 328 -40.86 -5.72 6.57
N GLU A 329 -39.92 -6.55 7.03
CA GLU A 329 -39.60 -6.68 8.46
C GLU A 329 -39.02 -5.40 9.02
N ARG A 330 -38.10 -4.76 8.28
CA ARG A 330 -37.52 -3.47 8.66
C ARG A 330 -38.57 -2.37 8.73
N GLY A 331 -39.51 -2.33 7.78
CA GLY A 331 -40.64 -1.39 7.80
C GLY A 331 -41.55 -1.59 9.00
N LYS A 332 -41.92 -2.85 9.31
CA LYS A 332 -42.73 -3.17 10.50
C LYS A 332 -42.04 -2.76 11.79
N LYS A 333 -40.73 -3.03 11.90
CA LYS A 333 -39.91 -2.61 13.05
C LYS A 333 -39.90 -1.10 13.21
N TYR A 334 -39.65 -0.37 12.11
CA TYR A 334 -39.64 1.10 12.12
C TYR A 334 -40.97 1.69 12.62
N TYR A 335 -42.12 1.26 12.11
CA TYR A 335 -43.41 1.79 12.58
C TYR A 335 -43.75 1.38 14.02
N LYS A 336 -43.19 0.28 14.52
CA LYS A 336 -43.31 -0.11 15.93
C LYS A 336 -42.49 0.81 16.84
N GLU A 337 -41.30 1.22 16.39
CA GLU A 337 -40.40 2.11 17.12
C GLU A 337 -40.79 3.59 16.97
N HIS A 338 -41.52 3.93 15.90
CA HIS A 338 -41.93 5.30 15.52
C HIS A 338 -43.45 5.38 15.24
N PRO A 339 -44.31 5.27 16.26
CA PRO A 339 -45.77 5.35 16.09
C PRO A 339 -46.22 6.69 15.48
N GLU A 340 -45.50 7.79 15.74
CA GLU A 340 -45.74 9.11 15.17
C GLU A 340 -45.64 9.11 13.63
N ALA A 341 -44.71 8.33 13.07
CA ALA A 341 -44.55 8.21 11.62
C ALA A 341 -45.74 7.49 10.98
N LEU A 342 -46.32 6.50 11.67
CA LEU A 342 -47.53 5.82 11.22
C LEU A 342 -48.73 6.77 11.19
N GLU A 343 -48.87 7.61 12.22
CA GLU A 343 -49.94 8.60 12.28
C GLU A 343 -49.80 9.66 11.17
N GLN A 344 -48.58 10.17 10.94
CA GLN A 344 -48.30 11.11 9.85
C GLN A 344 -48.62 10.50 8.47
N MET A 345 -48.19 9.26 8.23
CA MET A 345 -48.51 8.56 6.98
C MET A 345 -50.01 8.33 6.80
N SER A 346 -50.74 8.05 7.90
CA SER A 346 -52.19 7.93 7.88
C SER A 346 -52.87 9.26 7.51
N LYS A 347 -52.42 10.39 8.09
CA LYS A 347 -52.89 11.73 7.74
C LYS A 347 -52.68 12.03 6.26
N ILE A 348 -51.46 11.83 5.75
CA ILE A 348 -51.12 12.04 4.33
C ILE A 348 -51.99 11.17 3.42
N SER A 349 -52.16 9.89 3.77
CA SER A 349 -52.97 8.98 2.97
C SER A 349 -54.45 9.39 2.92
N LYS A 350 -55.00 9.90 4.03
CA LYS A 350 -56.38 10.40 4.08
C LYS A 350 -56.56 11.66 3.22
N GLU A 351 -55.61 12.60 3.27
CA GLU A 351 -55.64 13.81 2.43
C GLU A 351 -55.54 13.47 0.94
N LEU A 352 -54.59 12.62 0.55
CA LEU A 352 -54.45 12.19 -0.84
C LEU A 352 -55.71 11.46 -1.35
N TRP A 353 -56.38 10.68 -0.49
CA TRP A 353 -57.61 9.98 -0.84
C TRP A 353 -58.79 10.91 -1.14
N LYS A 354 -58.79 12.17 -0.66
CA LYS A 354 -59.83 13.13 -1.02
C LYS A 354 -59.81 13.47 -2.51
N THR A 355 -58.62 13.52 -3.12
CA THR A 355 -58.46 13.85 -4.54
C THR A 355 -58.94 12.71 -5.46
N PRO A 356 -59.93 12.94 -6.34
CA PRO A 356 -60.44 11.92 -7.27
C PRO A 356 -59.36 11.33 -8.19
N GLU A 357 -58.43 12.15 -8.68
CA GLU A 357 -57.37 11.74 -9.60
C GLU A 357 -56.44 10.71 -8.93
N HIS A 358 -56.11 10.93 -7.65
CA HIS A 358 -55.30 9.99 -6.88
C HIS A 358 -56.05 8.68 -6.65
N ARG A 359 -57.35 8.73 -6.32
CA ARG A 359 -58.19 7.52 -6.15
C ARG A 359 -58.20 6.68 -7.42
N ILE A 360 -58.45 7.30 -8.58
CA ILE A 360 -58.46 6.64 -9.89
C ILE A 360 -57.09 6.00 -10.17
N LYS A 361 -56.01 6.77 -10.05
CA LYS A 361 -54.64 6.28 -10.29
C LYS A 361 -54.31 5.08 -9.40
N LEU A 362 -54.64 5.15 -8.11
CA LEU A 362 -54.38 4.08 -7.15
C LEU A 362 -55.22 2.83 -7.45
N LEU A 363 -56.52 2.98 -7.76
CA LEU A 363 -57.39 1.85 -8.08
C LEU A 363 -56.98 1.17 -9.38
N ASN A 364 -56.61 1.93 -10.41
CA ASN A 364 -56.05 1.40 -11.66
C ASN A 364 -54.78 0.58 -11.39
N SER A 365 -53.84 1.10 -10.58
CA SER A 365 -52.61 0.37 -10.23
C SER A 365 -52.86 -0.95 -9.49
N ARG A 366 -54.02 -1.09 -8.83
CA ARG A 366 -54.43 -2.28 -8.09
C ARG A 366 -55.35 -3.21 -8.90
N GLY A 367 -55.62 -2.89 -10.18
CA GLY A 367 -56.59 -3.63 -11.01
C GLY A 367 -58.03 -3.54 -10.51
N LYS A 368 -58.38 -2.51 -9.73
CA LYS A 368 -59.72 -2.28 -9.16
C LYS A 368 -60.55 -1.32 -10.02
N ASN A 369 -60.50 -1.51 -11.33
CA ASN A 369 -61.14 -0.70 -12.36
C ASN A 369 -62.10 -1.54 -13.23
N LYS A 370 -62.64 -2.63 -12.67
CA LYS A 370 -63.63 -3.47 -13.35
C LYS A 370 -65.00 -2.78 -13.36
N PRO A 371 -65.56 -2.47 -14.54
CA PRO A 371 -66.90 -1.90 -14.64
C PRO A 371 -67.97 -2.82 -14.06
N PHE A 372 -69.00 -2.21 -13.49
CA PHE A 372 -70.16 -2.91 -12.96
C PHE A 372 -71.43 -2.11 -13.22
N ASP A 373 -72.52 -2.84 -13.41
CA ASP A 373 -73.86 -2.30 -13.61
C ASP A 373 -74.61 -2.21 -12.29
N MET A 374 -75.36 -1.13 -12.15
CA MET A 374 -76.23 -0.86 -11.00
C MET A 374 -77.69 -1.00 -11.43
N PHE A 375 -78.46 -1.76 -10.65
CA PHE A 375 -79.89 -2.02 -10.86
C PHE A 375 -80.69 -1.66 -9.61
N LYS A 376 -81.95 -1.27 -9.80
CA LYS A 376 -82.94 -1.24 -8.72
C LYS A 376 -83.37 -2.66 -8.34
N LYS A 377 -84.03 -2.83 -7.19
CA LYS A 377 -84.55 -4.14 -6.73
C LYS A 377 -85.56 -4.78 -7.69
N ASP A 378 -86.28 -3.97 -8.46
CA ASP A 378 -87.23 -4.42 -9.48
C ASP A 378 -86.54 -4.89 -10.79
N GLY A 379 -85.20 -4.82 -10.86
CA GLY A 379 -84.42 -5.21 -12.04
C GLY A 379 -84.17 -4.07 -13.03
N THR A 380 -84.68 -2.86 -12.78
CA THR A 380 -84.46 -1.71 -13.66
C THR A 380 -83.00 -1.29 -13.66
N PHE A 381 -82.39 -1.22 -14.84
CA PHE A 381 -81.02 -0.71 -15.01
C PHE A 381 -80.95 0.78 -14.68
N VAL A 382 -79.90 1.20 -13.96
CA VAL A 382 -79.68 2.60 -13.59
C VAL A 382 -78.50 3.18 -14.34
N LYS A 383 -77.29 2.66 -14.11
CA LYS A 383 -76.04 3.19 -14.69
C LYS A 383 -74.90 2.18 -14.55
N THR A 384 -73.90 2.26 -15.43
CA THR A 384 -72.63 1.55 -15.29
C THR A 384 -71.60 2.46 -14.62
N PHE A 385 -70.82 1.93 -13.67
CA PHE A 385 -69.70 2.62 -13.05
C PHE A 385 -68.41 1.82 -13.19
N THR A 386 -67.29 2.53 -13.29
CA THR A 386 -65.95 1.90 -13.30
C THR A 386 -65.39 1.78 -11.88
N TYR A 387 -65.71 2.75 -11.01
CA TYR A 387 -65.21 2.79 -9.64
C TYR A 387 -66.33 2.86 -8.61
N GLN A 388 -66.16 2.13 -7.50
CA GLN A 388 -67.16 2.08 -6.42
C GLN A 388 -67.41 3.45 -5.78
N PHE A 389 -66.39 4.32 -5.68
CA PHE A 389 -66.56 5.64 -5.06
C PHE A 389 -67.42 6.57 -5.91
N GLU A 390 -67.45 6.41 -7.24
CA GLU A 390 -68.32 7.17 -8.14
C GLU A 390 -69.77 6.74 -7.98
N ALA A 391 -70.01 5.42 -7.87
CA ALA A 391 -71.34 4.87 -7.62
C ALA A 391 -71.87 5.31 -6.24
N ILE A 392 -71.02 5.34 -5.21
CA ILE A 392 -71.39 5.84 -3.89
C ILE A 392 -71.76 7.33 -3.96
N ALA A 393 -70.94 8.16 -4.61
CA ALA A 393 -71.22 9.58 -4.76
C ALA A 393 -72.55 9.83 -5.50
N TYR A 394 -72.80 9.12 -6.59
CA TYR A 394 -74.05 9.20 -7.34
C TYR A 394 -75.27 8.81 -6.50
N LEU A 395 -75.17 7.73 -5.72
CA LEU A 395 -76.27 7.29 -4.83
C LEU A 395 -76.53 8.27 -3.68
N GLN A 396 -75.48 8.94 -3.20
CA GLN A 396 -75.59 9.97 -2.17
C GLN A 396 -76.25 11.25 -2.71
N GLU A 397 -75.90 11.66 -3.92
CA GLU A 397 -76.39 12.89 -4.56
C GLU A 397 -77.80 12.75 -5.13
N GLU A 398 -78.08 11.67 -5.88
CA GLU A 398 -79.35 11.53 -6.62
C GLU A 398 -80.45 10.84 -5.82
N TYR A 399 -80.08 10.02 -4.82
CA TYR A 399 -81.03 9.23 -4.03
C TYR A 399 -80.98 9.55 -2.53
N ASN A 400 -80.20 10.57 -2.12
CA ASN A 400 -80.06 11.02 -0.74
C ASN A 400 -79.74 9.88 0.25
N ILE A 401 -78.97 8.88 -0.19
CA ILE A 401 -78.63 7.72 0.65
C ILE A 401 -77.51 8.12 1.62
N THR A 402 -77.85 8.27 2.89
CA THR A 402 -76.89 8.60 3.96
C THR A 402 -76.33 7.37 4.70
N THR A 403 -76.90 6.20 4.44
CA THR A 403 -76.47 4.93 5.06
C THR A 403 -75.23 4.35 4.36
N SER A 404 -74.48 3.50 5.07
CA SER A 404 -73.29 2.84 4.50
C SER A 404 -73.65 1.95 3.31
N ILE A 405 -72.99 2.18 2.17
CA ILE A 405 -73.25 1.45 0.91
C ILE A 405 -72.16 0.39 0.68
N ALA A 406 -72.50 -0.87 0.94
CA ALA A 406 -71.59 -2.01 0.84
C ALA A 406 -71.50 -2.60 -0.58
N ILE A 407 -71.16 -1.77 -1.58
CA ILE A 407 -71.08 -2.19 -3.00
C ILE A 407 -70.17 -3.41 -3.20
N CYS A 408 -69.01 -3.42 -2.55
CA CYS A 408 -68.03 -4.51 -2.63
C CYS A 408 -68.59 -5.87 -2.16
N GLU A 409 -69.43 -5.89 -1.13
CA GLU A 409 -70.03 -7.13 -0.62
C GLU A 409 -71.08 -7.67 -1.59
N VAL A 410 -71.83 -6.80 -2.26
CA VAL A 410 -72.80 -7.19 -3.28
C VAL A 410 -72.09 -7.74 -4.52
N LEU A 411 -71.05 -7.06 -5.00
CA LEU A 411 -70.26 -7.50 -6.14
C LEU A 411 -69.54 -8.84 -5.91
N LYS A 412 -69.19 -9.17 -4.66
CA LYS A 412 -68.61 -10.45 -4.27
C LYS A 412 -69.64 -11.56 -4.04
N GLY A 413 -70.93 -11.24 -4.06
CA GLY A 413 -72.01 -12.19 -3.74
C GLY A 413 -72.22 -12.44 -2.24
N ASN A 414 -71.49 -11.75 -1.36
CA ASN A 414 -71.67 -11.85 0.09
C ASN A 414 -72.99 -11.21 0.55
N ARG A 415 -73.57 -10.32 -0.28
CA ARG A 415 -74.87 -9.69 -0.07
C ARG A 415 -75.67 -9.66 -1.36
N LYS A 416 -77.00 -9.74 -1.25
CA LYS A 416 -77.91 -9.69 -2.42
C LYS A 416 -78.15 -8.25 -2.93
N SER A 417 -78.16 -7.27 -2.04
CA SER A 417 -78.38 -5.85 -2.36
C SER A 417 -77.78 -4.95 -1.26
N SER A 418 -77.52 -3.68 -1.57
CA SER A 418 -77.14 -2.66 -0.58
C SER A 418 -77.88 -1.36 -0.88
N ALA A 419 -78.40 -0.71 0.16
CA ALA A 419 -79.14 0.56 0.05
C ALA A 419 -80.29 0.57 -0.98
N GLY A 420 -80.90 -0.59 -1.26
CA GLY A 420 -81.98 -0.70 -2.25
C GLY A 420 -81.53 -1.01 -3.68
N PHE A 421 -80.23 -1.19 -3.92
CA PHE A 421 -79.65 -1.44 -5.25
C PHE A 421 -78.91 -2.78 -5.32
N VAL A 422 -78.88 -3.37 -6.51
CA VAL A 422 -78.13 -4.57 -6.86
C VAL A 422 -76.99 -4.16 -7.80
N PHE A 423 -75.79 -4.73 -7.59
CA PHE A 423 -74.60 -4.42 -8.37
C PHE A 423 -74.06 -5.70 -8.99
N LYS A 424 -73.74 -5.68 -10.29
CA LYS A 424 -73.19 -6.85 -11.01
C LYS A 424 -72.00 -6.44 -11.87
N TYR A 425 -70.90 -7.18 -11.81
CA TYR A 425 -69.79 -6.97 -12.75
C TYR A 425 -70.26 -7.19 -14.19
N LYS A 426 -69.69 -6.40 -15.11
CA LYS A 426 -69.80 -6.67 -16.54
C LYS A 426 -68.94 -7.86 -16.96
#